data_AF-A0A972YJ11-F1
#
_entry.id   AF-A0A972YJ11-F1
#
_cell.length_a   1.000
_cell.length_b   1.000
_cell.length_c   1.000
_cell.angle_alpha   90.00
_cell.angle_beta   90.00
_cell.angle_gamma   90.00
#
_symmetry.space_group_name_H-M   'P 1'
#
loop_
_entity.id
_entity.type
_entity.pdbx_description
1 polymer ?
#
loop_
_entity_poly.entity_id
_entity_poly.type
_entity_poly.pdbx_seq_one_letter_code
_entity_poly.pdbx_strand_id
1 'polypeptide(L)'
;MILNQFEITQDIENLNLENIHKEVFCYSYDIRNIKTLIRNNVDESSESYMAAYSSFKGEVYENIIYEHLLRYAQTNDEITRFVLKGPHQNADHRYKKNGLLINKSAQIVYKSVYKDISEFDALFFTKDALYFVEMSTSKKTVSLIKRLDKKYALLKILFPSMQIKSLIVLTEGSLGIKKFPSFCTVWLTKELDNEILLKNIIFKKTKYKKIEPPKEKKFIETSVIKYKQFVYFQTLEWILKNTRFKDSSNINLNFFKSRVLGLYFDIFTKLYIGFISTNDFKTIFSDFKLEAKDDRVLVTIEKINTKIYDIVYYVKEKNNKLKRIYIKNMNEVTIKDKEIDGFTNTEVKYLMKYVFNDTHSLSIENIKNIQSLENGVSFVKIK
;
A
#
# COMPACT_ATOMS: atom_id res chain seq x y z
N MET A 1 -7.36 15.96 -23.36
CA MET A 1 -8.46 16.44 -22.50
C MET A 1 -8.96 15.23 -21.73
N ILE A 2 -8.73 15.14 -20.41
CA ILE A 2 -9.19 14.00 -19.61
C ILE A 2 -10.69 14.24 -19.39
N LEU A 3 -11.56 13.46 -20.03
CA LEU A 3 -12.98 13.45 -19.66
C LEU A 3 -13.07 12.90 -18.23
N ASN A 4 -13.54 13.72 -17.29
CA ASN A 4 -13.96 13.24 -15.98
C ASN A 4 -15.21 12.39 -16.19
N GLN A 5 -15.05 11.07 -16.16
CA GLN A 5 -16.15 10.14 -16.36
C GLN A 5 -17.15 10.16 -15.19
N PHE A 6 -16.73 10.58 -14.00
CA PHE A 6 -17.59 10.66 -12.82
C PHE A 6 -17.55 12.06 -12.18
N GLU A 7 -18.73 12.67 -12.07
CA GLU A 7 -18.93 13.95 -11.39
C GLU A 7 -19.36 13.73 -9.94
N ILE A 8 -18.84 14.57 -9.04
CA ILE A 8 -19.19 14.56 -7.62
C ILE A 8 -20.60 15.10 -7.44
N THR A 9 -21.38 14.48 -6.54
CA THR A 9 -22.70 14.96 -6.15
C THR A 9 -22.61 15.90 -4.95
N GLN A 10 -23.61 16.79 -4.80
CA GLN A 10 -23.73 17.69 -3.65
C GLN A 10 -23.70 16.96 -2.30
N ASP A 11 -24.30 15.77 -2.21
CA ASP A 11 -24.31 14.97 -0.98
C ASP A 11 -22.88 14.55 -0.56
N ILE A 12 -22.07 14.08 -1.51
CA ILE A 12 -20.66 13.72 -1.28
C ILE A 12 -19.82 14.96 -0.95
N GLU A 13 -19.99 16.03 -1.73
CA GLU A 13 -19.24 17.28 -1.57
C GLU A 13 -19.44 17.88 -0.18
N ASN A 14 -20.68 17.83 0.34
CA ASN A 14 -21.03 18.42 1.63
C ASN A 14 -21.07 17.43 2.78
N LEU A 15 -20.74 16.16 2.56
CA LEU A 15 -20.82 15.09 3.57
C LEU A 15 -22.22 14.98 4.21
N ASN A 16 -23.27 15.03 3.39
CA ASN A 16 -24.65 15.09 3.85
C ASN A 16 -25.09 13.79 4.56
N LEU A 17 -25.42 13.87 5.84
CA LEU A 17 -25.75 12.70 6.65
C LEU A 17 -27.21 12.24 6.57
N GLU A 18 -28.13 13.06 6.02
CA GLU A 18 -29.58 12.82 6.09
C GLU A 18 -29.97 11.38 5.67
N ASN A 19 -29.28 10.87 4.65
CA ASN A 19 -29.58 9.61 3.98
C ASN A 19 -28.68 8.42 4.35
N ILE A 20 -27.68 8.64 5.22
CA ILE A 20 -26.65 7.64 5.57
C ILE A 20 -26.34 7.60 7.08
N HIS A 21 -27.02 8.43 7.88
CA HIS A 21 -26.71 8.60 9.29
C HIS A 21 -26.74 7.28 10.05
N LYS A 22 -27.77 6.44 9.83
CA LYS A 22 -27.91 5.15 10.50
C LYS A 22 -26.77 4.19 10.15
N GLU A 23 -26.38 4.18 8.88
CA GLU A 23 -25.39 3.29 8.32
C GLU A 23 -24.01 3.56 8.92
N VAL A 24 -23.65 4.85 9.06
CA VAL A 24 -22.39 5.31 9.66
C VAL A 24 -22.17 4.76 11.06
N PHE A 25 -23.22 4.59 11.88
CA PHE A 25 -23.07 4.02 13.23
C PHE A 25 -22.96 2.48 13.29
N CYS A 26 -23.17 1.79 12.17
CA CYS A 26 -23.03 0.33 12.11
C CYS A 26 -21.58 -0.12 11.91
N TYR A 27 -20.68 0.80 11.59
CA TYR A 27 -19.25 0.54 11.47
C TYR A 27 -18.57 0.33 12.83
N SER A 28 -17.49 -0.45 12.81
CA SER A 28 -16.66 -0.71 14.00
C SER A 28 -15.41 0.15 13.98
N TYR A 29 -15.50 1.34 14.59
CA TYR A 29 -14.39 2.30 14.70
C TYR A 29 -13.36 1.93 15.77
N ASP A 30 -12.07 2.21 15.52
CA ASP A 30 -11.02 2.03 16.54
C ASP A 30 -10.96 3.18 17.54
N ILE A 31 -11.91 3.17 18.47
CA ILE A 31 -12.09 4.21 19.49
C ILE A 31 -11.41 3.89 20.83
N ARG A 32 -10.65 2.80 20.95
CA ARG A 32 -10.10 2.36 22.25
C ARG A 32 -9.04 3.32 22.78
N ASN A 33 -8.14 3.77 21.90
CA ASN A 33 -7.08 4.68 22.28
C ASN A 33 -7.66 6.02 22.76
N ILE A 34 -8.53 6.63 21.95
CA ILE A 34 -9.15 7.92 22.28
C ILE A 34 -9.99 7.87 23.57
N LYS A 35 -10.72 6.77 23.80
CA LYS A 35 -11.45 6.57 25.07
C LYS A 35 -10.52 6.53 26.29
N THR A 36 -9.38 5.88 26.14
CA THR A 36 -8.37 5.82 27.21
C THR A 36 -7.81 7.22 27.51
N LEU A 37 -7.51 8.00 26.47
CA LEU A 37 -7.01 9.37 26.62
C LEU A 37 -8.05 10.28 27.29
N ILE A 38 -9.32 10.20 26.87
CA ILE A 38 -10.44 10.94 27.49
C ILE A 38 -10.60 10.55 28.96
N ARG A 39 -10.59 9.25 29.28
CA ARG A 39 -10.73 8.75 30.65
C ARG A 39 -9.61 9.24 31.57
N ASN A 40 -8.42 9.41 31.02
CA ASN A 40 -7.24 9.89 31.76
C ASN A 40 -7.14 11.42 31.80
N ASN A 41 -8.14 12.16 31.31
CA ASN A 41 -8.14 13.62 31.21
C ASN A 41 -6.88 14.16 30.53
N VAL A 42 -6.41 13.47 29.49
CA VAL A 42 -5.29 13.96 28.66
C VAL A 42 -5.76 15.21 27.93
N ASP A 43 -4.92 16.24 27.94
CA ASP A 43 -5.17 17.51 27.25
C ASP A 43 -5.46 17.28 25.75
N GLU A 44 -6.54 17.86 25.26
CA GLU A 44 -6.96 17.76 23.86
C GLU A 44 -5.93 18.36 22.90
N SER A 45 -5.13 19.31 23.36
CA SER A 45 -4.03 19.91 22.60
C SER A 45 -2.76 19.05 22.54
N SER A 46 -2.70 17.97 23.33
CA SER A 46 -1.54 17.08 23.34
C SER A 46 -1.38 16.34 22.00
N GLU A 47 -0.13 16.07 21.62
CA GLU A 47 0.19 15.37 20.36
C GLU A 47 -0.47 13.99 20.28
N SER A 48 -0.51 13.25 21.40
CA SER A 48 -1.11 11.92 21.45
C SER A 48 -2.63 11.96 21.26
N TYR A 49 -3.32 12.94 21.86
CA TYR A 49 -4.75 13.14 21.67
C TYR A 49 -5.07 13.57 20.25
N MET A 50 -4.38 14.58 19.74
CA MET A 50 -4.57 15.09 18.39
C MET A 50 -4.34 14.01 17.32
N ALA A 51 -3.30 13.19 17.48
CA ALA A 51 -3.04 12.07 16.58
C ALA A 51 -4.15 11.01 16.63
N ALA A 52 -4.59 10.61 17.83
CA ALA A 52 -5.67 9.64 18.00
C ALA A 52 -7.01 10.16 17.45
N TYR A 53 -7.35 11.42 17.74
CA TYR A 53 -8.56 12.09 17.26
C TYR A 53 -8.56 12.24 15.74
N SER A 54 -7.44 12.69 15.16
CA SER A 54 -7.29 12.83 13.71
C SER A 54 -7.44 11.49 12.98
N SER A 55 -6.84 10.42 13.52
CA SER A 55 -6.97 9.07 12.96
C SER A 55 -8.43 8.58 13.00
N PHE A 56 -9.10 8.73 14.15
CA PHE A 56 -10.51 8.36 14.30
C PHE A 56 -11.42 9.16 13.36
N LYS A 57 -11.23 10.49 13.29
CA LYS A 57 -11.97 11.39 12.40
C LYS A 57 -11.79 11.01 10.93
N GLY A 58 -10.58 10.60 10.55
CA GLY A 58 -10.29 10.05 9.22
C GLY A 58 -11.10 8.80 8.91
N GLU A 59 -11.16 7.83 9.84
CA GLU A 59 -11.95 6.60 9.68
C GLU A 59 -13.46 6.89 9.53
N VAL A 60 -14.00 7.84 10.30
CA VAL A 60 -15.40 8.29 10.16
C VAL A 60 -15.66 8.94 8.82
N TYR A 61 -14.75 9.82 8.37
CA TYR A 61 -14.83 10.46 7.07
C TYR A 61 -14.84 9.42 5.93
N GLU A 62 -13.96 8.43 5.97
CA GLU A 62 -13.90 7.36 4.96
C GLU A 62 -15.21 6.57 4.87
N ASN A 63 -15.83 6.25 6.01
CA ASN A 63 -17.09 5.52 6.03
C ASN A 63 -18.27 6.37 5.55
N ILE A 64 -18.31 7.68 5.85
CA ILE A 64 -19.31 8.61 5.30
C ILE A 64 -19.22 8.63 3.77
N ILE A 65 -18.01 8.81 3.22
CA ILE A 65 -17.81 8.82 1.77
C ILE A 65 -18.18 7.47 1.16
N TYR A 66 -17.83 6.35 1.82
CA TYR A 66 -18.19 5.02 1.35
C TYR A 66 -19.71 4.83 1.23
N GLU A 67 -20.49 5.25 2.24
CA GLU A 67 -21.95 5.18 2.18
C GLU A 67 -22.52 6.01 1.03
N HIS A 68 -21.97 7.20 0.80
CA HIS A 68 -22.38 7.99 -0.36
C HIS A 68 -21.99 7.34 -1.69
N LEU A 69 -20.81 6.73 -1.79
CA LEU A 69 -20.38 6.00 -2.99
C LEU A 69 -21.28 4.80 -3.28
N LEU A 70 -21.76 4.11 -2.23
CA LEU A 70 -22.72 3.03 -2.36
C LEU A 70 -24.02 3.52 -3.02
N ARG A 71 -24.55 4.66 -2.54
CA ARG A 71 -25.75 5.30 -3.11
C ARG A 71 -25.51 5.84 -4.52
N TYR A 72 -24.35 6.45 -4.76
CA TYR A 72 -23.94 6.92 -6.09
C TYR A 72 -23.89 5.76 -7.08
N ALA A 73 -23.31 4.63 -6.69
CA ALA A 73 -23.30 3.42 -7.49
C ALA A 73 -24.70 2.84 -7.72
N GLN A 74 -25.65 3.08 -6.81
CA GLN A 74 -27.04 2.66 -6.97
C GLN A 74 -27.76 3.39 -8.10
N THR A 75 -27.48 4.66 -8.31
CA THR A 75 -28.16 5.48 -9.33
C THR A 75 -27.34 5.65 -10.61
N ASN A 76 -26.05 5.32 -10.60
CA ASN A 76 -25.18 5.43 -11.77
C ASN A 76 -25.05 4.11 -12.52
N ASP A 77 -25.63 4.03 -13.73
CA ASP A 77 -25.64 2.84 -14.56
C ASP A 77 -24.29 2.49 -15.21
N GLU A 78 -23.34 3.43 -15.26
CA GLU A 78 -21.98 3.12 -15.72
C GLU A 78 -21.25 2.19 -14.73
N ILE A 79 -21.64 2.23 -13.46
CA ILE A 79 -21.10 1.35 -12.42
C ILE A 79 -21.81 0.01 -12.49
N THR A 80 -21.22 -0.89 -13.26
CA THR A 80 -21.73 -2.26 -13.46
C THR A 80 -21.62 -3.13 -12.22
N ARG A 81 -20.58 -2.93 -11.39
CA ARG A 81 -20.36 -3.66 -10.14
C ARG A 81 -19.69 -2.79 -9.09
N PHE A 82 -20.16 -2.85 -7.84
CA PHE A 82 -19.59 -2.15 -6.70
C PHE A 82 -19.24 -3.15 -5.59
N VAL A 83 -18.02 -3.06 -5.06
CA VAL A 83 -17.52 -4.02 -4.07
C VAL A 83 -17.93 -3.60 -2.66
N LEU A 84 -18.74 -4.44 -2.02
CA LEU A 84 -19.22 -4.24 -0.66
C LEU A 84 -18.07 -4.38 0.37
N LYS A 85 -18.09 -3.59 1.44
CA LYS A 85 -17.19 -3.70 2.60
C LYS A 85 -17.94 -3.36 3.90
N GLY A 86 -17.27 -3.50 5.05
CA GLY A 86 -17.84 -3.02 6.31
C GLY A 86 -19.12 -3.76 6.71
N PRO A 87 -20.16 -3.05 7.20
CA PRO A 87 -21.41 -3.64 7.66
C PRO A 87 -22.28 -4.21 6.54
N HIS A 88 -21.93 -3.96 5.27
CA HIS A 88 -22.67 -4.44 4.08
C HIS A 88 -22.23 -5.82 3.59
N GLN A 89 -21.27 -6.47 4.26
CA GLN A 89 -20.81 -7.82 3.91
C GLN A 89 -21.62 -8.90 4.64
N ASN A 90 -21.85 -10.05 3.98
CA ASN A 90 -22.36 -11.21 4.67
C ASN A 90 -21.28 -11.79 5.61
N ALA A 91 -21.70 -12.44 6.70
CA ALA A 91 -20.79 -12.87 7.76
C ALA A 91 -19.82 -14.00 7.33
N ASP A 92 -20.05 -14.63 6.17
CA ASP A 92 -19.29 -15.79 5.71
C ASP A 92 -17.97 -15.37 5.03
N HIS A 93 -17.05 -14.90 5.87
CA HIS A 93 -15.69 -14.56 5.47
C HIS A 93 -14.89 -15.84 5.26
N ARG A 94 -15.04 -16.48 4.10
CA ARG A 94 -14.17 -17.59 3.70
C ARG A 94 -12.72 -17.09 3.68
N TYR A 95 -11.95 -17.45 4.70
CA TYR A 95 -10.57 -17.03 4.85
C TYR A 95 -9.74 -17.53 3.66
N LYS A 96 -9.30 -16.59 2.81
CA LYS A 96 -8.35 -16.88 1.73
C LYS A 96 -6.94 -16.53 2.21
N LYS A 97 -6.00 -17.47 2.02
CA LYS A 97 -4.57 -17.20 2.28
C LYS A 97 -4.00 -16.18 1.29
N ASN A 98 -4.50 -16.15 0.05
CA ASN A 98 -4.04 -15.24 -0.99
C ASN A 98 -5.23 -14.70 -1.78
N GLY A 99 -5.18 -13.43 -2.16
CA GLY A 99 -6.15 -12.79 -3.03
C GLY A 99 -6.86 -11.58 -2.40
N LEU A 100 -7.80 -11.04 -3.16
CA LEU A 100 -8.73 -10.01 -2.74
C LEU A 100 -9.76 -10.58 -1.75
N LEU A 101 -9.88 -9.96 -0.58
CA LEU A 101 -10.75 -10.37 0.52
C LEU A 101 -11.09 -9.18 1.44
N ILE A 102 -11.98 -9.40 2.39
CA ILE A 102 -12.25 -8.46 3.48
C ILE A 102 -11.43 -8.83 4.71
N ASN A 103 -10.64 -7.89 5.24
CA ASN A 103 -9.81 -8.14 6.42
C ASN A 103 -10.61 -8.06 7.73
N LYS A 104 -9.94 -8.27 8.87
CA LYS A 104 -10.58 -8.21 10.19
C LYS A 104 -11.10 -6.82 10.56
N SER A 105 -10.56 -5.78 9.95
CA SER A 105 -11.00 -4.38 10.08
C SER A 105 -12.12 -4.03 9.06
N ALA A 106 -12.68 -5.05 8.40
CA ALA A 106 -13.72 -4.93 7.39
C ALA A 106 -13.35 -4.08 6.15
N GLN A 107 -12.05 -3.96 5.86
CA GLN A 107 -11.51 -3.26 4.70
C GLN A 107 -11.27 -4.21 3.53
N ILE A 108 -11.33 -3.67 2.31
CA ILE A 108 -11.00 -4.42 1.09
C ILE A 108 -9.48 -4.50 0.98
N VAL A 109 -8.93 -5.70 1.05
CA VAL A 109 -7.48 -5.91 0.95
C VAL A 109 -7.13 -6.95 -0.10
N TYR A 110 -5.97 -6.76 -0.74
CA TYR A 110 -5.30 -7.85 -1.43
C TYR A 110 -4.22 -8.44 -0.52
N LYS A 111 -4.41 -9.69 -0.12
CA LYS A 111 -3.54 -10.39 0.81
C LYS A 111 -2.63 -11.37 0.09
N SER A 112 -1.40 -11.51 0.58
CA SER A 112 -0.54 -12.66 0.27
C SER A 112 -0.05 -13.29 1.56
N VAL A 113 -0.42 -14.55 1.75
CA VAL A 113 -0.19 -15.36 2.95
C VAL A 113 -0.77 -14.71 4.20
N TYR A 114 0.06 -14.01 4.99
CA TYR A 114 -0.33 -13.38 6.25
C TYR A 114 -0.28 -11.85 6.21
N LYS A 115 0.13 -11.26 5.08
CA LYS A 115 0.35 -9.82 4.97
C LYS A 115 -0.53 -9.19 3.91
N ASP A 116 -1.09 -8.03 4.25
CA ASP A 116 -1.87 -7.21 3.34
C ASP A 116 -0.87 -6.47 2.44
N ILE A 117 -0.96 -6.71 1.13
CA ILE A 117 -0.11 -6.05 0.13
C ILE A 117 -0.63 -4.66 -0.13
N SER A 118 -1.95 -4.55 -0.23
CA SER A 118 -2.67 -3.30 -0.43
C SER A 118 -4.04 -3.36 0.21
N GLU A 119 -4.49 -2.22 0.68
CA GLU A 119 -5.86 -1.93 1.14
C GLU A 119 -6.52 -0.96 0.15
N PHE A 120 -7.84 -0.94 0.06
CA PHE A 120 -8.61 -0.06 -0.81
C PHE A 120 -9.84 0.47 -0.07
N ASP A 121 -10.09 1.77 -0.16
CA ASP A 121 -11.21 2.40 0.56
C ASP A 121 -12.55 2.03 -0.10
N ALA A 122 -12.57 1.92 -1.44
CA ALA A 122 -13.62 1.28 -2.21
C ALA A 122 -13.06 0.75 -3.54
N LEU A 123 -13.79 -0.20 -4.14
CA LEU A 123 -13.54 -0.70 -5.49
C LEU A 123 -14.85 -0.77 -6.26
N PHE A 124 -14.84 -0.38 -7.52
CA PHE A 124 -15.97 -0.55 -8.42
C PHE A 124 -15.53 -0.75 -9.87
N PHE A 125 -16.45 -1.24 -10.71
CA PHE A 125 -16.18 -1.63 -12.07
C PHE A 125 -17.17 -0.96 -13.03
N THR A 126 -16.64 -0.44 -14.13
CA THR A 126 -17.41 -0.14 -15.33
C THR A 126 -17.32 -1.32 -16.30
N LYS A 127 -17.84 -1.14 -17.52
CA LYS A 127 -17.73 -2.14 -18.59
C LYS A 127 -16.28 -2.50 -18.93
N ASP A 128 -15.37 -1.53 -18.90
CA ASP A 128 -14.00 -1.64 -19.41
C ASP A 128 -12.91 -1.27 -18.38
N ALA A 129 -13.29 -0.74 -17.21
CA ALA A 129 -12.36 -0.27 -16.21
C ALA A 129 -12.67 -0.80 -14.79
N LEU A 130 -11.61 -0.88 -13.99
CA LEU A 130 -11.66 -1.02 -12.54
C LEU A 130 -11.21 0.29 -11.92
N TYR A 131 -12.05 0.83 -11.05
CA TYR A 131 -11.76 2.00 -10.24
C TYR A 131 -11.44 1.59 -8.81
N PHE A 132 -10.30 2.06 -8.32
CA PHE A 132 -10.02 2.03 -6.89
C PHE A 132 -10.15 3.43 -6.30
N VAL A 133 -10.72 3.52 -5.11
CA VAL A 133 -10.96 4.78 -4.43
C VAL A 133 -9.92 4.96 -3.32
N GLU A 134 -9.33 6.16 -3.25
CA GLU A 134 -8.56 6.61 -2.11
C GLU A 134 -9.14 7.88 -1.52
N MET A 135 -9.19 7.94 -0.20
CA MET A 135 -9.74 9.04 0.56
C MET A 135 -8.65 9.62 1.45
N SER A 136 -8.60 10.95 1.60
CA SER A 136 -7.69 11.56 2.56
C SER A 136 -8.15 12.91 3.07
N THR A 137 -8.09 13.07 4.38
CA THR A 137 -8.26 14.35 5.08
C THR A 137 -6.96 15.16 5.15
N SER A 138 -5.82 14.60 4.71
CA SER A 138 -4.53 15.29 4.76
C SER A 138 -4.40 16.37 3.68
N LYS A 139 -3.95 17.56 4.08
CA LYS A 139 -3.69 18.66 3.13
C LYS A 139 -2.49 18.40 2.21
N LYS A 140 -1.57 17.49 2.57
CA LYS A 140 -0.39 17.15 1.77
C LYS A 140 -0.61 15.86 1.00
N THR A 141 -0.65 15.95 -0.33
CA THR A 141 -0.96 14.81 -1.22
C THR A 141 0.24 13.95 -1.62
N VAL A 142 1.48 14.36 -1.28
CA VAL A 142 2.72 13.70 -1.75
C VAL A 142 2.81 12.24 -1.30
N SER A 143 2.45 11.93 -0.06
CA SER A 143 2.46 10.56 0.47
C SER A 143 1.37 9.71 -0.18
N LEU A 144 0.20 10.29 -0.45
CA LEU A 144 -0.91 9.63 -1.14
C LEU A 144 -0.53 9.26 -2.57
N ILE A 145 0.03 10.19 -3.35
CA ILE A 145 0.46 9.93 -4.74
C ILE A 145 1.43 8.74 -4.80
N LYS A 146 2.39 8.65 -3.87
CA LYS A 146 3.31 7.49 -3.80
C LYS A 146 2.61 6.16 -3.55
N ARG A 147 1.51 6.16 -2.77
CA ARG A 147 0.73 4.94 -2.49
C ARG A 147 -0.08 4.49 -3.71
N LEU A 148 -0.51 5.43 -4.57
CA LEU A 148 -1.29 5.13 -5.78
C LEU A 148 -0.54 4.26 -6.78
N ASP A 149 0.75 4.51 -7.00
CA ASP A 149 1.56 3.74 -7.95
C ASP A 149 1.54 2.23 -7.62
N LYS A 150 1.66 1.89 -6.34
CA LYS A 150 1.62 0.51 -5.85
C LYS A 150 0.26 -0.14 -6.10
N LYS A 151 -0.83 0.58 -5.81
CA LYS A 151 -2.21 0.12 -6.01
C LYS A 151 -2.51 -0.11 -7.49
N TYR A 152 -2.13 0.87 -8.31
CA TYR A 152 -2.26 0.82 -9.76
C TYR A 152 -1.51 -0.39 -10.35
N ALA A 153 -0.23 -0.56 -9.99
CA ALA A 153 0.60 -1.65 -10.49
C ALA A 153 0.04 -3.02 -10.10
N LEU A 154 -0.39 -3.18 -8.84
CA LEU A 154 -1.03 -4.42 -8.37
C LEU A 154 -2.28 -4.73 -9.17
N LEU A 155 -3.21 -3.79 -9.28
CA LEU A 155 -4.48 -4.01 -9.98
C LEU A 155 -4.26 -4.29 -11.48
N LYS A 156 -3.25 -3.69 -12.11
CA LYS A 156 -2.90 -3.95 -13.51
C LYS A 156 -2.40 -5.38 -13.74
N ILE A 157 -1.76 -5.99 -12.74
CA ILE A 157 -1.35 -7.41 -12.79
C ILE A 157 -2.55 -8.33 -12.58
N LEU A 158 -3.46 -7.97 -11.67
CA LEU A 158 -4.65 -8.76 -11.34
C LEU A 158 -5.70 -8.72 -12.47
N PHE A 159 -5.87 -7.58 -13.13
CA PHE A 159 -6.89 -7.33 -14.16
C PHE A 159 -6.26 -6.82 -15.47
N PRO A 160 -5.47 -7.66 -16.17
CA PRO A 160 -4.70 -7.22 -17.34
C PRO A 160 -5.57 -6.76 -18.52
N SER A 161 -6.84 -7.17 -18.58
CA SER A 161 -7.79 -6.81 -19.63
C SER A 161 -8.64 -5.58 -19.32
N MET A 162 -8.47 -4.95 -18.15
CA MET A 162 -9.25 -3.76 -17.75
C MET A 162 -8.36 -2.53 -17.67
N GLN A 163 -8.92 -1.36 -17.97
CA GLN A 163 -8.28 -0.10 -17.62
C GLN A 163 -8.28 0.05 -16.09
N ILE A 164 -7.15 0.45 -15.52
CA ILE A 164 -7.09 0.79 -14.09
C ILE A 164 -7.18 2.30 -13.96
N LYS A 165 -8.20 2.77 -13.25
CA LYS A 165 -8.44 4.18 -12.93
C LYS A 165 -8.57 4.34 -11.42
N SER A 166 -8.47 5.56 -10.93
CA SER A 166 -8.68 5.84 -9.51
C SER A 166 -9.58 7.04 -9.30
N LEU A 167 -10.41 6.97 -8.27
CA LEU A 167 -11.16 8.10 -7.77
C LEU A 167 -10.52 8.57 -6.46
N ILE A 168 -10.06 9.81 -6.40
CA ILE A 168 -9.38 10.37 -5.25
C ILE A 168 -10.30 11.37 -4.59
N VAL A 169 -10.69 11.12 -3.35
CA VAL A 169 -11.55 12.03 -2.58
C VAL A 169 -10.69 12.75 -1.54
N LEU A 170 -10.57 14.07 -1.68
CA LEU A 170 -9.77 14.92 -0.81
C LEU A 170 -10.64 15.98 -0.15
N THR A 171 -10.16 16.51 0.97
CA THR A 171 -10.78 17.72 1.54
C THR A 171 -10.34 18.98 0.80
N GLU A 172 -11.21 19.98 0.76
CA GLU A 172 -10.89 21.33 0.26
C GLU A 172 -9.61 21.90 0.88
N GLY A 173 -8.86 22.71 0.14
CA GLY A 173 -7.56 23.22 0.58
C GLY A 173 -6.40 22.21 0.49
N SER A 174 -6.63 21.02 -0.06
CA SER A 174 -5.56 20.06 -0.35
C SER A 174 -4.56 20.59 -1.38
N LEU A 175 -3.27 20.49 -1.08
CA LEU A 175 -2.18 20.99 -1.92
C LEU A 175 -1.69 19.91 -2.88
N GLY A 176 -1.30 20.32 -4.10
CA GLY A 176 -0.67 19.42 -5.07
C GLY A 176 -1.63 18.58 -5.91
N ILE A 177 -2.91 18.95 -6.00
CA ILE A 177 -3.94 18.26 -6.81
C ILE A 177 -3.51 18.11 -8.27
N LYS A 178 -2.79 19.08 -8.85
CA LYS A 178 -2.29 19.01 -10.23
C LYS A 178 -1.18 17.96 -10.45
N LYS A 179 -0.67 17.33 -9.39
CA LYS A 179 0.40 16.32 -9.44
C LYS A 179 -0.14 14.89 -9.52
N PHE A 180 -1.45 14.68 -9.42
CA PHE A 180 -2.03 13.35 -9.55
C PHE A 180 -1.83 12.80 -10.97
N PRO A 181 -1.54 11.48 -11.11
CA PRO A 181 -1.45 10.82 -12.40
C PRO A 181 -2.71 10.96 -13.26
N SER A 182 -2.57 10.77 -14.57
CA SER A 182 -3.69 10.88 -15.53
C SER A 182 -4.78 9.82 -15.38
N PHE A 183 -4.50 8.72 -14.67
CA PHE A 183 -5.50 7.71 -14.35
C PHE A 183 -6.40 8.11 -13.17
N CYS A 184 -6.14 9.25 -12.53
CA CYS A 184 -6.87 9.73 -11.37
C CYS A 184 -7.92 10.78 -11.74
N THR A 185 -9.13 10.59 -11.23
CA THR A 185 -10.14 11.65 -11.09
C THR A 185 -10.10 12.14 -9.64
N VAL A 186 -10.09 13.46 -9.42
CA VAL A 186 -10.05 14.05 -8.08
C VAL A 186 -11.37 14.73 -7.77
N TRP A 187 -11.94 14.40 -6.61
CA TRP A 187 -13.09 15.02 -6.01
C TRP A 187 -12.68 15.76 -4.74
N LEU A 188 -13.28 16.93 -4.53
CA LEU A 188 -13.07 17.75 -3.34
C LEU A 188 -14.34 17.75 -2.50
N THR A 189 -14.19 17.57 -1.20
CA THR A 189 -15.29 17.63 -0.23
C THR A 189 -14.97 18.65 0.84
N LYS A 190 -15.99 19.08 1.57
CA LYS A 190 -15.82 19.76 2.85
C LYS A 190 -15.06 18.89 3.85
N GLU A 191 -14.55 19.53 4.89
CA GLU A 191 -14.04 18.83 6.06
C GLU A 191 -15.19 18.29 6.91
N LEU A 192 -14.97 17.15 7.56
CA LEU A 192 -15.91 16.62 8.54
C LEU A 192 -15.91 17.51 9.78
N ASP A 193 -16.89 18.40 9.95
CA ASP A 193 -16.99 19.28 11.12
C ASP A 193 -18.31 19.06 11.87
N ASN A 194 -18.51 17.83 12.35
CA ASN A 194 -19.70 17.45 13.11
C ASN A 194 -19.30 16.79 14.43
N GLU A 195 -18.94 17.63 15.40
CA GLU A 195 -18.50 17.21 16.74
C GLU A 195 -19.56 16.41 17.51
N ILE A 196 -20.85 16.67 17.24
CA ILE A 196 -21.95 15.92 17.86
C ILE A 196 -21.95 14.48 17.35
N LEU A 197 -21.85 14.26 16.04
CA LEU A 197 -21.72 12.94 15.43
C LEU A 197 -20.50 12.20 16.01
N LEU A 198 -19.33 12.83 15.98
CA LEU A 198 -18.06 12.24 16.41
C LEU A 198 -18.12 11.79 17.88
N LYS A 199 -18.63 12.64 18.78
CA LYS A 199 -18.86 12.28 20.19
C LYS A 199 -19.85 11.12 20.33
N ASN A 200 -20.95 11.12 19.57
CA ASN A 200 -21.93 10.04 19.63
C ASN A 200 -21.36 8.69 19.20
N ILE A 201 -20.47 8.68 18.20
CA ILE A 201 -19.74 7.48 17.75
C ILE A 201 -18.77 7.02 18.84
N ILE A 202 -17.93 7.91 19.38
CA ILE A 202 -16.97 7.58 20.45
C ILE A 202 -17.70 6.95 21.63
N PHE A 203 -18.75 7.59 22.15
CA PHE A 203 -19.43 7.09 23.34
C PHE A 203 -20.45 5.99 23.05
N LYS A 204 -20.61 5.56 21.78
CA LYS A 204 -21.57 4.55 21.31
C LYS A 204 -22.93 4.67 22.00
N LYS A 205 -23.45 5.89 22.08
CA LYS A 205 -24.76 6.15 22.70
C LYS A 205 -25.90 5.46 21.95
N THR A 206 -25.68 5.11 20.68
CA THR A 206 -26.67 4.47 19.81
C THR A 206 -26.22 3.07 19.38
N LYS A 207 -27.07 2.06 19.63
CA LYS A 207 -26.86 0.68 19.17
C LYS A 207 -27.76 0.42 17.97
N TYR A 208 -27.20 0.41 16.76
CA TYR A 208 -27.95 0.03 15.57
C TYR A 208 -27.81 -1.47 15.28
N LYS A 209 -28.90 -2.08 14.80
CA LYS A 209 -28.92 -3.47 14.29
C LYS A 209 -28.12 -3.55 13.00
N LYS A 210 -27.68 -4.77 12.65
CA LYS A 210 -26.99 -5.09 11.40
C LYS A 210 -27.79 -4.56 10.18
N ILE A 211 -27.10 -3.95 9.23
CA ILE A 211 -27.67 -3.45 7.97
C ILE A 211 -27.93 -4.65 7.06
N GLU A 212 -29.04 -4.63 6.32
CA GLU A 212 -29.25 -5.57 5.21
C GLU A 212 -28.39 -5.13 4.03
N PRO A 213 -27.50 -5.99 3.51
CA PRO A 213 -26.75 -5.69 2.29
C PRO A 213 -27.69 -5.31 1.14
N PRO A 214 -27.28 -4.40 0.25
CA PRO A 214 -28.03 -4.09 -0.96
C PRO A 214 -28.35 -5.35 -1.78
N LYS A 215 -29.60 -5.48 -2.23
CA LYS A 215 -30.11 -6.69 -2.93
C LYS A 215 -29.83 -6.68 -4.43
N GLU A 216 -29.46 -5.54 -5.00
CA GLU A 216 -29.22 -5.42 -6.44
C GLU A 216 -27.95 -6.16 -6.85
N LYS A 217 -28.00 -6.86 -8.00
CA LYS A 217 -26.92 -7.73 -8.49
C LYS A 217 -25.58 -7.02 -8.74
N LYS A 218 -25.59 -5.69 -8.92
CA LYS A 218 -24.36 -4.91 -9.09
C LYS A 218 -23.54 -4.80 -7.80
N PHE A 219 -24.16 -4.93 -6.63
CA PHE A 219 -23.42 -4.97 -5.38
C PHE A 219 -22.88 -6.36 -5.15
N ILE A 220 -21.55 -6.47 -5.10
CA ILE A 220 -20.85 -7.76 -5.09
C ILE A 220 -19.90 -7.85 -3.91
N GLU A 221 -19.64 -9.07 -3.47
CA GLU A 221 -18.58 -9.34 -2.50
C GLU A 221 -17.23 -9.62 -3.21
N THR A 222 -16.13 -9.49 -2.48
CA THR A 222 -14.79 -9.82 -2.99
C THR A 222 -14.65 -11.28 -3.43
N SER A 223 -15.48 -12.17 -2.88
CA SER A 223 -15.45 -13.62 -3.12
C SER A 223 -15.75 -14.01 -4.56
N VAL A 224 -16.58 -13.25 -5.27
CA VAL A 224 -17.04 -13.53 -6.64
C VAL A 224 -16.18 -12.87 -7.73
N ILE A 225 -15.25 -12.00 -7.35
CA ILE A 225 -14.40 -11.27 -8.29
C ILE A 225 -13.37 -12.23 -8.89
N LYS A 226 -13.36 -12.35 -10.22
CA LYS A 226 -12.38 -13.13 -10.97
C LYS A 226 -11.20 -12.23 -11.39
N TYR A 227 -9.98 -12.69 -11.13
CA TYR A 227 -8.74 -11.98 -11.45
C TYR A 227 -7.59 -12.97 -11.62
N LYS A 228 -6.50 -12.52 -12.24
CA LYS A 228 -5.24 -13.27 -12.33
C LYS A 228 -4.59 -13.35 -10.95
N GLN A 229 -4.23 -14.55 -10.51
CA GLN A 229 -3.60 -14.74 -9.22
C GLN A 229 -2.19 -14.13 -9.18
N PHE A 230 -1.90 -13.36 -8.13
CA PHE A 230 -0.56 -12.85 -7.83
C PHE A 230 -0.12 -13.37 -6.45
N VAL A 231 0.98 -14.13 -6.43
CA VAL A 231 1.54 -14.70 -5.19
C VAL A 231 2.85 -14.00 -4.89
N TYR A 232 2.90 -13.24 -3.80
CA TYR A 232 3.98 -12.29 -3.52
C TYR A 232 5.36 -12.95 -3.44
N PHE A 233 5.51 -13.94 -2.54
CA PHE A 233 6.81 -14.56 -2.28
C PHE A 233 7.30 -15.43 -3.44
N GLN A 234 6.39 -16.11 -4.14
CA GLN A 234 6.73 -16.85 -5.36
C GLN A 234 7.19 -15.90 -6.47
N THR A 235 6.55 -14.73 -6.59
CA THR A 235 6.98 -13.71 -7.56
C THR A 235 8.33 -13.11 -7.16
N LEU A 236 8.55 -12.84 -5.87
CA LEU A 236 9.83 -12.35 -5.35
C LEU A 236 10.98 -13.32 -5.66
N GLU A 237 10.74 -14.62 -5.43
CA GLU A 237 11.67 -15.69 -5.79
C GLU A 237 11.90 -15.78 -7.30
N TRP A 238 10.83 -15.72 -8.10
CA TRP A 238 10.93 -15.72 -9.57
C TRP A 238 11.76 -14.54 -10.06
N ILE A 239 11.55 -13.33 -9.53
CA ILE A 239 12.34 -12.15 -9.86
C ILE A 239 13.81 -12.45 -9.57
N LEU A 240 14.14 -12.86 -8.35
CA LEU A 240 15.53 -13.13 -7.95
C LEU A 240 16.19 -14.18 -8.84
N LYS A 241 15.50 -15.27 -9.17
CA LYS A 241 16.00 -16.30 -10.11
C LYS A 241 16.29 -15.74 -11.50
N ASN A 242 15.47 -14.80 -11.99
CA ASN A 242 15.63 -14.20 -13.33
C ASN A 242 16.59 -13.01 -13.36
N THR A 243 17.00 -12.47 -12.21
CA THR A 243 18.10 -11.49 -12.13
C THR A 243 19.46 -12.09 -12.50
N ARG A 244 19.55 -13.40 -12.72
CA ARG A 244 20.80 -14.09 -13.07
C ARG A 244 20.66 -14.91 -14.33
N PHE A 245 21.79 -15.15 -14.98
CA PHE A 245 21.89 -16.22 -15.98
C PHE A 245 21.81 -17.56 -15.26
N LYS A 246 21.21 -18.56 -15.93
CA LYS A 246 20.97 -19.88 -15.36
C LYS A 246 22.26 -20.46 -14.78
N ASP A 247 22.22 -20.88 -13.51
CA ASP A 247 23.32 -21.49 -12.76
C ASP A 247 24.63 -20.67 -12.74
N SER A 248 24.53 -19.34 -12.86
CA SER A 248 25.67 -18.42 -12.92
C SER A 248 25.55 -17.30 -11.89
N SER A 249 26.69 -16.86 -11.35
CA SER A 249 26.77 -15.66 -10.50
C SER A 249 26.62 -14.36 -11.31
N ASN A 250 26.71 -14.40 -12.64
CA ASN A 250 26.52 -13.24 -13.50
C ASN A 250 25.07 -12.75 -13.51
N ILE A 251 24.93 -11.42 -13.46
CA ILE A 251 23.65 -10.72 -13.39
C ILE A 251 23.07 -10.53 -14.80
N ASN A 252 21.81 -10.88 -14.97
CA ASN A 252 21.04 -10.62 -16.19
C ASN A 252 20.52 -9.18 -16.21
N LEU A 253 21.37 -8.25 -16.66
CA LEU A 253 21.04 -6.83 -16.77
C LEU A 253 19.83 -6.55 -17.69
N ASN A 254 19.57 -7.41 -18.67
CA ASN A 254 18.43 -7.25 -19.58
C ASN A 254 17.09 -7.51 -18.90
N PHE A 255 17.05 -8.38 -17.88
CA PHE A 255 15.84 -8.61 -17.10
C PHE A 255 15.38 -7.34 -16.38
N PHE A 256 16.34 -6.54 -15.91
CA PHE A 256 16.07 -5.23 -15.30
C PHE A 256 15.48 -4.22 -16.28
N LYS A 257 15.55 -4.45 -17.59
CA LYS A 257 14.93 -3.55 -18.59
C LYS A 257 13.52 -4.00 -18.99
N SER A 258 12.98 -5.05 -18.37
CA SER A 258 11.69 -5.59 -18.77
C SER A 258 10.51 -4.78 -18.20
N ARG A 259 9.51 -4.48 -19.03
CA ARG A 259 8.27 -3.81 -18.62
C ARG A 259 7.50 -4.57 -17.54
N VAL A 260 7.61 -5.90 -17.54
CA VAL A 260 6.98 -6.78 -16.54
C VAL A 260 7.61 -6.57 -15.17
N LEU A 261 8.95 -6.51 -15.10
CA LEU A 261 9.64 -6.16 -13.85
C LEU A 261 9.29 -4.73 -13.40
N GLY A 262 9.09 -3.82 -14.36
CA GLY A 262 8.43 -2.52 -14.21
C GLY A 262 7.29 -2.52 -13.19
N LEU A 263 6.25 -3.28 -13.50
CA LEU A 263 5.04 -3.36 -12.68
C LEU A 263 5.30 -4.04 -11.34
N TYR A 264 6.12 -5.09 -11.31
CA TYR A 264 6.43 -5.77 -10.06
C TYR A 264 7.17 -4.85 -9.09
N PHE A 265 8.17 -4.09 -9.56
CA PHE A 265 8.89 -3.20 -8.66
C PHE A 265 8.03 -2.09 -8.08
N ASP A 266 7.05 -1.57 -8.81
CA ASP A 266 6.12 -0.59 -8.22
C ASP A 266 5.29 -1.23 -7.09
N ILE A 267 5.11 -2.57 -7.09
CA ILE A 267 4.49 -3.33 -5.99
C ILE A 267 5.49 -3.58 -4.84
N PHE A 268 6.71 -4.05 -5.15
CA PHE A 268 7.69 -4.43 -4.12
C PHE A 268 8.42 -3.22 -3.52
N THR A 269 8.62 -2.16 -4.29
CA THR A 269 9.42 -0.94 -4.02
C THR A 269 10.91 -1.17 -3.76
N LYS A 270 11.32 -2.45 -3.75
CA LYS A 270 12.69 -2.93 -3.63
C LYS A 270 12.83 -4.28 -4.31
N LEU A 271 13.98 -4.56 -4.93
CA LEU A 271 14.34 -5.88 -5.45
C LEU A 271 15.56 -6.37 -4.70
N TYR A 272 15.48 -7.60 -4.22
CA TYR A 272 16.65 -8.32 -3.76
C TYR A 272 17.38 -8.87 -4.98
N ILE A 273 18.69 -8.65 -5.03
CA ILE A 273 19.53 -9.06 -6.16
C ILE A 273 20.62 -10.06 -5.74
N GLY A 274 20.91 -10.16 -4.44
CA GLY A 274 21.86 -11.13 -3.90
C GLY A 274 22.34 -10.75 -2.52
N PHE A 275 23.49 -11.31 -2.15
CA PHE A 275 24.22 -10.95 -0.93
C PHE A 275 25.71 -10.84 -1.21
N ILE A 276 26.42 -10.09 -0.37
CA ILE A 276 27.87 -9.97 -0.35
C ILE A 276 28.40 -10.38 1.03
N SER A 277 29.63 -10.89 1.09
CA SER A 277 30.28 -11.25 2.36
C SER A 277 30.53 -10.00 3.23
N THR A 278 30.64 -10.17 4.55
CA THR A 278 30.99 -9.03 5.42
C THR A 278 32.37 -8.47 5.10
N ASN A 279 33.31 -9.34 4.73
CA ASN A 279 34.68 -8.94 4.39
C ASN A 279 34.71 -8.08 3.12
N ASP A 280 34.03 -8.50 2.06
CA ASP A 280 33.95 -7.71 0.84
C ASP A 280 33.13 -6.43 1.07
N PHE A 281 32.07 -6.49 1.89
CA PHE A 281 31.29 -5.30 2.22
C PHE A 281 32.10 -4.23 2.96
N LYS A 282 33.07 -4.62 3.79
CA LYS A 282 34.00 -3.68 4.46
C LYS A 282 34.87 -2.89 3.48
N THR A 283 35.07 -3.39 2.26
CA THR A 283 35.75 -2.62 1.20
C THR A 283 34.88 -1.49 0.65
N ILE A 284 33.55 -1.62 0.74
CA ILE A 284 32.56 -0.62 0.32
C ILE A 284 32.29 0.36 1.48
N PHE A 285 32.24 -0.15 2.71
CA PHE A 285 32.01 0.63 3.93
C PHE A 285 32.97 0.18 5.03
N SER A 286 34.11 0.86 5.15
CA SER A 286 35.19 0.50 6.08
C SER A 286 34.77 0.54 7.55
N ASP A 287 33.85 1.44 7.91
CA ASP A 287 33.35 1.58 9.30
C ASP A 287 32.24 0.57 9.65
N PHE A 288 32.06 -0.47 8.83
CA PHE A 288 31.06 -1.51 9.08
C PHE A 288 31.41 -2.34 10.33
N LYS A 289 30.62 -2.15 11.40
CA LYS A 289 30.79 -2.79 12.71
C LYS A 289 29.70 -3.80 13.08
N LEU A 290 28.70 -4.02 12.22
CA LEU A 290 27.58 -4.91 12.55
C LEU A 290 27.98 -6.37 12.40
N GLU A 291 27.48 -7.23 13.29
CA GLU A 291 27.68 -8.68 13.21
C GLU A 291 26.60 -9.33 12.35
N ALA A 292 26.86 -9.41 11.04
CA ALA A 292 25.96 -10.07 10.10
C ALA A 292 25.80 -11.56 10.42
N LYS A 293 24.55 -12.00 10.46
CA LYS A 293 24.20 -13.42 10.52
C LYS A 293 24.58 -14.10 9.20
N ASP A 294 25.15 -15.30 9.30
CA ASP A 294 25.57 -16.14 8.17
C ASP A 294 26.61 -15.50 7.25
N ASP A 295 27.33 -14.46 7.72
CA ASP A 295 28.27 -13.65 6.93
C ASP A 295 27.64 -13.04 5.66
N ARG A 296 26.36 -12.64 5.73
CA ARG A 296 25.61 -12.13 4.57
C ARG A 296 25.10 -10.71 4.79
N VAL A 297 25.54 -9.81 3.93
CA VAL A 297 24.93 -8.48 3.73
C VAL A 297 24.08 -8.54 2.47
N LEU A 298 22.76 -8.43 2.62
CA LEU A 298 21.83 -8.50 1.49
C LEU A 298 21.92 -7.22 0.68
N VAL A 299 21.94 -7.35 -0.64
CA VAL A 299 22.00 -6.24 -1.59
C VAL A 299 20.64 -6.11 -2.28
N THR A 300 20.12 -4.89 -2.30
CA THR A 300 18.84 -4.56 -2.92
C THR A 300 18.96 -3.34 -3.83
N ILE A 301 18.08 -3.25 -4.82
CA ILE A 301 17.82 -2.02 -5.57
C ILE A 301 16.51 -1.43 -5.02
N GLU A 302 16.49 -0.18 -4.57
CA GLU A 302 15.31 0.46 -4.00
C GLU A 302 14.92 1.75 -4.73
N LYS A 303 13.61 2.05 -4.74
CA LYS A 303 13.07 3.36 -5.14
C LYS A 303 13.31 4.37 -4.01
N ILE A 304 14.42 5.11 -4.04
CA ILE A 304 14.71 6.15 -3.04
C ILE A 304 13.69 7.29 -3.16
N ASN A 305 13.33 7.65 -4.39
CA ASN A 305 12.21 8.53 -4.70
C ASN A 305 11.66 8.21 -6.10
N THR A 306 10.70 9.01 -6.61
CA THR A 306 10.06 8.75 -7.91
C THR A 306 11.00 8.77 -9.11
N LYS A 307 12.22 9.31 -8.96
CA LYS A 307 13.21 9.48 -10.04
C LYS A 307 14.51 8.72 -9.82
N ILE A 308 14.83 8.35 -8.58
CA ILE A 308 16.12 7.79 -8.21
C ILE A 308 15.94 6.38 -7.66
N TYR A 309 16.68 5.46 -8.27
CA TYR A 309 16.87 4.10 -7.81
C TYR A 309 18.31 3.96 -7.34
N ASP A 310 18.52 3.30 -6.20
CA ASP A 310 19.87 3.14 -5.67
C ASP A 310 20.02 1.80 -4.95
N ILE A 311 21.28 1.42 -4.74
CA ILE A 311 21.62 0.23 -3.97
C ILE A 311 21.47 0.52 -2.48
N VAL A 312 20.76 -0.39 -1.82
CA VAL A 312 20.54 -0.36 -0.38
C VAL A 312 20.87 -1.73 0.18
N TYR A 313 21.49 -1.73 1.35
CA TYR A 313 21.94 -2.95 2.00
C TYR A 313 21.07 -3.28 3.21
N TYR A 314 20.94 -4.57 3.48
CA TYR A 314 20.23 -5.07 4.64
C TYR A 314 21.10 -6.09 5.40
N VAL A 315 21.19 -5.89 6.72
CA VAL A 315 21.97 -6.77 7.59
C VAL A 315 21.05 -7.32 8.66
N LYS A 316 20.90 -8.65 8.66
CA LYS A 316 20.29 -9.37 9.76
C LYS A 316 21.38 -9.66 10.77
N GLU A 317 21.33 -9.04 11.94
CA GLU A 317 22.31 -9.28 12.99
C GLU A 317 22.06 -10.63 13.69
N LYS A 318 23.07 -11.15 14.39
CA LYS A 318 22.95 -12.40 15.19
C LYS A 318 21.81 -12.35 16.22
N ASN A 319 21.52 -11.16 16.77
CA ASN A 319 20.39 -10.93 17.69
C ASN A 319 19.01 -10.87 16.98
N ASN A 320 18.95 -11.19 15.68
CA ASN A 320 17.78 -11.11 14.81
C ASN A 320 17.21 -9.71 14.56
N LYS A 321 17.89 -8.63 14.94
CA LYS A 321 17.54 -7.28 14.47
C LYS A 321 17.90 -7.14 13.00
N LEU A 322 17.06 -6.45 12.25
CA LEU A 322 17.29 -6.18 10.83
C LEU A 322 17.61 -4.69 10.68
N LYS A 323 18.78 -4.39 10.11
CA LYS A 323 19.19 -3.01 9.81
C LYS A 323 19.15 -2.76 8.31
N ARG A 324 18.66 -1.58 7.93
CA ARG A 324 18.77 -1.01 6.59
C ARG A 324 19.94 -0.04 6.57
N ILE A 325 20.86 -0.21 5.63
CA ILE A 325 22.03 0.62 5.44
C ILE A 325 21.94 1.25 4.06
N TYR A 326 21.96 2.58 4.02
CA TYR A 326 22.03 3.35 2.78
C TYR A 326 23.28 4.20 2.77
N ILE A 327 24.11 4.02 1.75
CA ILE A 327 25.41 4.66 1.59
C ILE A 327 25.28 5.60 0.39
N LYS A 328 25.09 6.90 0.64
CA LYS A 328 25.02 7.89 -0.45
C LYS A 328 26.41 8.30 -0.93
N ASN A 329 27.35 8.36 0.00
CA ASN A 329 28.80 8.45 -0.20
C ASN A 329 29.46 7.99 1.12
N MET A 330 30.79 7.85 1.15
CA MET A 330 31.51 7.36 2.34
C MET A 330 31.25 8.21 3.61
N ASN A 331 30.92 9.50 3.45
CA ASN A 331 30.68 10.42 4.56
C ASN A 331 29.19 10.53 4.94
N GLU A 332 28.28 9.93 4.16
CA GLU A 332 26.83 10.05 4.32
C GLU A 332 26.19 8.66 4.32
N VAL A 333 26.37 7.95 5.44
CA VAL A 333 25.80 6.62 5.69
C VAL A 333 24.64 6.73 6.66
N THR A 334 23.50 6.18 6.28
CA THR A 334 22.30 6.10 7.12
C THR A 334 22.02 4.66 7.50
N ILE A 335 22.00 4.36 8.80
CA ILE A 335 21.62 3.06 9.35
C ILE A 335 20.30 3.21 10.12
N LYS A 336 19.31 2.39 9.78
CA LYS A 336 17.98 2.40 10.43
C LYS A 336 17.56 0.99 10.81
N ASP A 337 17.02 0.84 12.02
CA ASP A 337 16.40 -0.40 12.43
C ASP A 337 15.08 -0.62 11.67
N LYS A 338 14.80 -1.87 11.30
CA LYS A 338 13.53 -2.30 10.73
C LYS A 338 12.68 -2.96 11.81
N GLU A 339 11.38 -2.70 11.74
CA GLU A 339 10.39 -3.34 12.60
C GLU A 339 10.50 -4.87 12.57
N ILE A 340 10.40 -5.48 13.75
CA ILE A 340 10.54 -6.94 13.91
C ILE A 340 9.46 -7.67 13.12
N ASP A 341 8.21 -7.21 13.24
CA ASP A 341 7.06 -7.75 12.52
C ASP A 341 6.82 -7.07 11.16
N GLY A 342 7.75 -6.21 10.76
CA GLY A 342 7.68 -5.48 9.50
C GLY A 342 7.72 -6.41 8.29
N PHE A 343 7.10 -5.98 7.19
CA PHE A 343 7.04 -6.74 5.94
C PHE A 343 8.45 -7.11 5.43
N THR A 344 9.42 -6.20 5.57
CA THR A 344 10.84 -6.41 5.20
C THR A 344 11.51 -7.53 5.98
N ASN A 345 11.20 -7.69 7.26
CA ASN A 345 11.78 -8.75 8.07
C ASN A 345 11.27 -10.12 7.61
N THR A 346 10.00 -10.19 7.21
CA THR A 346 9.38 -11.39 6.64
C THR A 346 10.02 -11.77 5.30
N GLU A 347 10.26 -10.79 4.42
CA GLU A 347 10.96 -10.99 3.14
C GLU A 347 12.37 -11.52 3.33
N VAL A 348 13.17 -10.86 4.18
CA VAL A 348 14.55 -11.29 4.47
C VAL A 348 14.59 -12.70 5.05
N LYS A 349 13.68 -13.02 5.98
CA LYS A 349 13.58 -14.38 6.54
C LYS A 349 13.24 -15.42 5.47
N TYR A 350 12.31 -15.11 4.56
CA TYR A 350 11.94 -16.02 3.46
C TYR A 350 13.14 -16.24 2.53
N LEU A 351 13.77 -15.16 2.08
CA LEU A 351 14.88 -15.21 1.13
C LEU A 351 16.09 -15.95 1.70
N MET A 352 16.55 -15.59 2.91
CA MET A 352 17.70 -16.24 3.54
C MET A 352 17.49 -17.73 3.79
N LYS A 353 16.26 -18.13 4.17
CA LYS A 353 15.97 -19.52 4.54
C LYS A 353 15.66 -20.42 3.35
N TYR A 354 15.02 -19.89 2.30
CA TYR A 354 14.43 -20.74 1.26
C TYR A 354 14.88 -20.42 -0.17
N VAL A 355 15.50 -19.25 -0.42
CA VAL A 355 15.79 -18.82 -1.79
C VAL A 355 17.28 -18.63 -2.04
N PHE A 356 17.99 -17.92 -1.16
CA PHE A 356 19.40 -17.65 -1.36
C PHE A 356 20.24 -18.92 -1.22
N ASN A 357 21.12 -19.09 -2.20
CA ASN A 357 22.18 -20.10 -2.27
C ASN A 357 23.46 -19.41 -2.78
N ASP A 358 24.53 -20.17 -2.98
CA ASP A 358 25.84 -19.59 -3.30
C ASP A 358 25.89 -18.89 -4.66
N THR A 359 25.03 -19.24 -5.63
CA THR A 359 24.93 -18.53 -6.91
C THR A 359 24.41 -17.11 -6.76
N HIS A 360 23.86 -16.77 -5.59
CA HIS A 360 23.37 -15.42 -5.26
C HIS A 360 24.42 -14.54 -4.57
N SER A 361 25.65 -15.04 -4.39
CA SER A 361 26.77 -14.21 -3.96
C SER A 361 27.08 -13.14 -5.03
N LEU A 362 27.50 -11.97 -4.57
CA LEU A 362 27.85 -10.81 -5.39
C LEU A 362 29.28 -10.40 -5.10
N SER A 363 30.07 -10.24 -6.16
CA SER A 363 31.37 -9.57 -6.06
C SER A 363 31.21 -8.05 -5.98
N ILE A 364 32.25 -7.36 -5.52
CA ILE A 364 32.32 -5.89 -5.55
C ILE A 364 32.14 -5.37 -6.98
N GLU A 365 32.70 -6.08 -7.97
CA GLU A 365 32.54 -5.74 -9.38
C GLU A 365 31.09 -5.87 -9.84
N ASN A 366 30.36 -6.90 -9.40
CA ASN A 366 28.93 -7.02 -9.71
C ASN A 366 28.14 -5.81 -9.19
N ILE A 367 28.44 -5.36 -7.97
CA ILE A 367 27.78 -4.19 -7.36
C ILE A 367 28.11 -2.93 -8.17
N LYS A 368 29.39 -2.71 -8.50
CA LYS A 368 29.82 -1.56 -9.33
C LYS A 368 29.15 -1.57 -10.71
N ASN A 369 29.05 -2.74 -11.35
CA ASN A 369 28.41 -2.87 -12.66
C ASN A 369 26.92 -2.54 -12.61
N ILE A 370 26.23 -2.92 -11.52
CA ILE A 370 24.85 -2.49 -11.28
C ILE A 370 24.82 -0.97 -11.08
N GLN A 371 25.72 -0.41 -10.27
CA GLN A 371 25.78 1.02 -10.02
C GLN A 371 26.02 1.85 -11.29
N SER A 372 26.82 1.36 -12.23
CA SER A 372 27.11 2.06 -13.48
C SER A 372 25.97 2.02 -14.51
N LEU A 373 24.83 1.37 -14.22
CA LEU A 373 23.73 1.31 -15.15
C LEU A 373 23.04 2.68 -15.27
N GLU A 374 23.35 3.42 -16.33
CA GLU A 374 22.51 4.50 -16.83
C GLU A 374 21.59 3.93 -17.91
N ASN A 375 20.25 4.03 -17.77
CA ASN A 375 19.34 4.18 -18.92
C ASN A 375 17.87 4.30 -18.52
N GLY A 376 17.25 5.38 -18.98
CA GLY A 376 15.84 5.69 -18.76
C GLY A 376 14.87 4.70 -19.42
N VAL A 377 13.82 4.45 -18.64
CA VAL A 377 12.51 3.83 -18.93
C VAL A 377 12.43 2.30 -18.87
N SER A 378 11.66 1.90 -17.85
CA SER A 378 11.10 0.60 -17.45
C SER A 378 11.85 -0.23 -16.40
N PHE A 379 13.16 -0.03 -16.20
CA PHE A 379 13.84 0.07 -14.90
C PHE A 379 15.28 0.56 -15.11
N VAL A 380 15.76 1.33 -14.12
CA VAL A 380 17.09 1.95 -13.94
C VAL A 380 17.19 3.47 -14.25
N LYS A 381 17.72 4.20 -13.27
CA LYS A 381 18.85 5.13 -13.46
C LYS A 381 19.66 5.05 -12.17
N ILE A 382 20.81 4.41 -12.25
CA ILE A 382 21.82 4.46 -11.19
C ILE A 382 22.88 5.47 -11.66
N LYS A 383 23.62 6.02 -10.70
CA LYS A 383 24.34 7.29 -10.84
C LYS A 383 25.69 7.16 -11.54
#